data_AF-A0A1Z8Z6I2-F1
#
_entry.id   AF-A0A1Z8Z6I2-F1
#
_cell.length_a   1.000
_cell.length_b   1.000
_cell.length_c   1.000
_cell.angle_alpha   90.00
_cell.angle_beta   90.00
_cell.angle_gamma   90.00
#
_symmetry.space_group_name_H-M   'P 1'
#
loop_
_entity.id
_entity.type
_entity.pdbx_description
1 polymer ?
#
loop_
_entity_poly.entity_id
_entity_poly.type
_entity_poly.pdbx_seq_one_letter_code
_entity_poly.pdbx_strand_id
1 'polypeptide(L)'
;MNERDGCFCDFVESLNQQNEKRVIAALNFPHVTHADGKDPVVFKDCDTYWKFLNIQIEKMKEQGWSYSKIENLEKIFDTENTSYSTIEFTDI
;
A
#
# COMPACT_ATOMS: atom_id res chain seq x y z
N MET A 1 16.44 -1.78 -9.13
CA MET A 1 14.99 -1.86 -8.85
C MET A 1 14.33 -2.26 -10.16
N ASN A 2 13.64 -3.40 -10.20
CA ASN A 2 12.94 -3.82 -11.43
C ASN A 2 11.62 -3.02 -11.56
N GLU A 3 10.99 -2.98 -12.74
CA GLU A 3 9.74 -2.22 -12.95
C GLU A 3 8.60 -2.63 -11.99
N ARG A 4 8.56 -3.90 -11.55
CA ARG A 4 7.57 -4.42 -10.60
C ARG A 4 7.83 -3.97 -9.17
N ASP A 5 9.08 -3.66 -8.81
CA ASP A 5 9.43 -3.02 -7.54
C ASP A 5 9.03 -1.53 -7.55
N GLY A 6 9.02 -0.93 -8.75
CA GLY A 6 8.64 0.48 -8.96
C GLY A 6 7.23 0.80 -8.49
N CYS A 7 6.29 -0.15 -8.61
CA CYS A 7 4.91 0.08 -8.19
C CYS A 7 4.75 0.30 -6.68
N PHE A 8 5.63 -0.30 -5.85
CA PHE A 8 5.63 -0.05 -4.40
C PHE A 8 6.16 1.34 -4.07
N CYS A 9 7.20 1.79 -4.77
CA CYS A 9 7.69 3.16 -4.65
C CYS A 9 6.61 4.17 -5.09
N ASP A 10 5.98 3.93 -6.23
CA ASP A 10 4.88 4.77 -6.74
C ASP A 10 3.71 4.79 -5.76
N PHE A 11 3.37 3.66 -5.14
CA PHE A 11 2.34 3.59 -4.11
C PHE A 11 2.68 4.47 -2.90
N VAL A 12 3.88 4.32 -2.33
CA VAL A 12 4.30 5.11 -1.15
C VAL A 12 4.40 6.60 -1.48
N GLU A 13 4.95 6.95 -2.64
CA GLU A 13 5.00 8.35 -3.08
C GLU A 13 3.58 8.94 -3.24
N SER A 14 2.68 8.17 -3.85
CA SER A 14 1.28 8.58 -4.02
C SER A 14 0.54 8.70 -2.70
N LEU A 15 0.85 7.84 -1.73
CA LEU A 15 0.32 7.89 -0.37
C LEU A 15 0.77 9.17 0.33
N ASN A 16 2.06 9.50 0.26
CA ASN A 16 2.64 10.73 0.82
C ASN A 16 2.02 11.99 0.18
N GLN A 17 1.72 11.93 -1.12
CA GLN A 17 1.02 13.01 -1.85
C GLN A 17 -0.50 13.02 -1.60
N GLN A 18 -1.05 12.02 -0.92
CA GLN A 18 -2.49 11.78 -0.73
C GLN A 18 -3.26 11.84 -2.06
N ASN A 19 -2.64 11.34 -3.13
CA ASN A 19 -3.21 11.36 -4.47
C ASN A 19 -3.99 10.08 -4.71
N GLU A 20 -5.27 10.10 -4.36
CA GLU A 20 -6.22 8.97 -4.54
C GLU A 20 -6.05 8.25 -5.88
N LYS A 21 -6.06 9.00 -6.99
CA LYS A 21 -5.99 8.42 -8.34
C LYS A 21 -4.69 7.66 -8.57
N ARG A 22 -3.57 8.18 -8.07
CA ARG A 22 -2.27 7.52 -8.22
C ARG A 22 -2.11 6.35 -7.25
N VAL A 23 -2.64 6.45 -6.03
CA VAL A 23 -2.68 5.33 -5.08
C VAL A 23 -3.45 4.15 -5.66
N ILE A 24 -4.64 4.39 -6.21
CA ILE A 24 -5.47 3.36 -6.85
C ILE A 24 -4.78 2.76 -8.08
N ALA A 25 -4.04 3.55 -8.85
CA ALA A 25 -3.36 3.09 -10.06
C ALA A 25 -2.04 2.34 -9.77
N ALA A 26 -1.44 2.55 -8.60
CA ALA A 26 -0.14 1.96 -8.26
C ALA A 26 -0.21 0.44 -8.03
N LEU A 27 -1.37 -0.11 -7.65
CA LEU A 27 -1.52 -1.54 -7.33
C LEU A 27 -2.72 -2.16 -8.05
N ASN A 28 -2.60 -3.45 -8.40
CA ASN A 28 -3.69 -4.21 -9.00
C ASN A 28 -4.65 -4.76 -7.93
N PHE A 29 -5.95 -4.80 -8.25
CA PHE A 29 -6.99 -5.41 -7.40
C PHE A 29 -7.10 -6.93 -7.62
N PRO A 30 -7.59 -7.70 -6.63
CA PRO A 30 -8.14 -7.27 -5.33
C PRO A 30 -7.08 -6.99 -4.26
N HIS A 31 -7.42 -6.14 -3.29
CA HIS A 31 -6.61 -5.90 -2.09
C HIS A 31 -7.17 -6.66 -0.89
N VAL A 32 -6.27 -7.21 -0.05
CA VAL A 32 -6.64 -7.93 1.16
C VAL A 32 -5.98 -7.26 2.34
N THR A 33 -6.78 -6.92 3.34
CA THR A 33 -6.28 -6.50 4.65
C THR A 33 -6.63 -7.57 5.69
N HIS A 34 -5.71 -7.82 6.60
CA HIS A 34 -5.92 -8.71 7.73
C HIS A 34 -5.54 -7.97 9.02
N ALA A 35 -6.35 -8.14 10.06
CA ALA A 35 -6.08 -7.61 11.39
C ALA A 35 -6.12 -8.80 12.35
N ASP A 36 -5.21 -8.82 13.34
CA ASP A 36 -5.06 -9.96 14.26
C ASP A 36 -6.41 -10.40 14.84
N GLY A 37 -6.73 -11.68 14.65
CA GLY A 37 -7.95 -12.31 15.17
C GLY A 37 -9.24 -12.01 14.39
N LYS A 38 -9.18 -11.41 13.20
CA LYS A 38 -10.35 -11.14 12.35
C LYS A 38 -10.23 -11.75 10.96
N ASP A 39 -11.35 -12.13 10.37
CA ASP A 39 -11.40 -12.59 8.99
C ASP A 39 -10.82 -11.52 8.03
N PRO A 40 -10.05 -11.93 7.00
CA PRO A 40 -9.52 -10.99 6.01
C PRO A 40 -10.64 -10.23 5.31
N VAL A 41 -10.48 -8.91 5.18
CA VAL A 41 -11.38 -8.08 4.38
C VAL A 41 -10.81 -7.95 2.97
N VAL A 42 -11.61 -8.31 1.97
CA VAL A 42 -11.23 -8.25 0.55
C VAL A 42 -11.91 -7.05 -0.11
N PHE A 43 -11.11 -6.13 -0.64
CA PHE A 43 -11.57 -4.99 -1.41
C PHE A 43 -11.55 -5.35 -2.90
N LYS A 44 -12.72 -5.29 -3.54
CA LYS A 44 -12.91 -5.63 -4.96
C LYS A 44 -13.00 -4.40 -5.88
N ASP A 45 -13.23 -3.23 -5.31
CA ASP A 45 -13.40 -1.97 -6.02
C ASP A 45 -12.59 -0.83 -5.39
N CYS A 46 -12.27 0.15 -6.23
CA CYS A 46 -11.39 1.26 -5.88
C CYS A 46 -11.99 2.19 -4.82
N ASP A 47 -13.29 2.49 -4.93
CA ASP A 47 -13.98 3.42 -4.03
C ASP A 47 -13.99 2.90 -2.59
N THR A 48 -14.28 1.62 -2.40
CA THR A 48 -14.31 0.99 -1.08
C THR A 48 -12.91 0.91 -0.49
N TYR A 49 -11.91 0.57 -1.29
CA TYR A 49 -10.52 0.55 -0.85
C TYR A 49 -10.02 1.93 -0.41
N TRP A 50 -10.25 2.96 -1.23
CA TRP A 50 -9.81 4.32 -0.90
C TRP A 50 -10.51 4.85 0.36
N LYS A 51 -11.82 4.65 0.50
CA LYS A 51 -12.53 5.04 1.73
C LYS A 51 -11.92 4.41 2.98
N PHE A 52 -11.59 3.12 2.92
CA PHE A 52 -10.92 2.43 4.01
C PHE A 52 -9.52 3.01 4.28
N LEU A 53 -8.71 3.14 3.23
CA LEU A 53 -7.32 3.61 3.34
C LEU A 53 -7.26 5.05 3.86
N ASN A 54 -8.13 5.94 3.37
CA ASN A 54 -8.19 7.33 3.80
C ASN A 54 -8.51 7.46 5.30
N ILE A 55 -9.38 6.60 5.84
CA ILE A 55 -9.63 6.55 7.29
C ILE A 55 -8.35 6.17 8.06
N GLN A 56 -7.51 5.27 7.53
CA GLN A 56 -6.23 4.93 8.16
C GLN A 56 -5.24 6.09 8.06
N ILE A 57 -5.14 6.74 6.91
CA ILE A 57 -4.28 7.91 6.70
C ILE A 57 -4.62 9.02 7.70
N GLU A 58 -5.90 9.35 7.89
CA GLU A 58 -6.31 10.38 8.85
C GLU A 58 -5.92 10.01 10.30
N LYS A 59 -6.09 8.74 10.69
CA LYS A 59 -5.64 8.27 12.01
C LYS A 59 -4.13 8.33 12.18
N MET A 60 -3.38 8.00 11.13
CA MET A 60 -1.92 8.10 11.15
C MET A 60 -1.49 9.56 11.35
N LYS A 61 -2.12 10.50 10.64
CA LYS A 61 -1.86 11.95 10.82
C LYS A 61 -2.12 12.41 12.24
N GLU A 62 -3.22 11.96 12.86
CA GLU A 62 -3.52 12.24 14.28
C GLU A 62 -2.41 11.73 15.22
N GLN A 63 -1.68 10.68 14.81
CA GLN A 63 -0.55 10.11 15.55
C GLN A 63 0.80 10.76 15.18
N GLY A 64 0.79 11.83 14.38
CA GLY A 64 1.99 12.57 14.00
C GLY A 64 2.65 12.09 12.70
N TRP A 65 2.00 11.19 11.95
CA TRP A 65 2.49 10.81 10.62
C TRP A 65 2.48 12.00 9.66
N SER A 66 3.60 12.20 8.97
CA SER A 66 3.72 13.21 7.92
C SER A 66 4.13 12.60 6.58
N TYR A 67 4.97 11.57 6.63
CA TYR A 67 5.62 10.99 5.47
C TYR A 67 6.03 9.55 5.77
N SER A 68 5.94 8.67 4.78
CA SER A 68 6.51 7.32 4.85
C SER A 68 7.63 7.12 3.84
N LYS A 69 8.66 6.38 4.24
CA LYS A 69 9.73 5.93 3.35
C LYS A 69 9.83 4.41 3.41
N ILE A 70 10.02 3.77 2.25
CA ILE A 70 10.36 2.35 2.20
C ILE A 70 11.76 2.18 2.82
N GLU A 71 11.83 1.46 3.93
CA GLU A 71 13.08 1.10 4.59
C GLU A 71 13.61 -0.23 4.07
N ASN A 72 12.71 -1.18 3.82
CA ASN A 72 13.08 -2.47 3.27
C ASN A 72 12.05 -2.93 2.23
N LEU A 73 12.56 -3.54 1.17
CA LEU A 73 11.78 -4.24 0.15
C LEU A 73 12.48 -5.56 -0.09
N GLU A 74 11.89 -6.63 0.41
CA GLU A 74 12.41 -7.98 0.25
C GLU A 74 11.50 -8.77 -0.67
N LYS A 75 12.07 -9.25 -1.78
CA LYS A 75 11.34 -10.12 -2.69
C LYS A 75 11.29 -11.54 -2.13
N ILE A 76 10.07 -12.07 -2.00
CA ILE A 76 9.84 -13.44 -1.53
C ILE A 76 9.98 -14.41 -2.72
N PHE A 77 9.23 -14.18 -3.79
CA PHE A 77 9.33 -14.97 -5.04
C PHE A 77 8.65 -14.27 -6.22
N ASP A 78 9.01 -14.69 -7.43
CA ASP A 78 8.39 -14.25 -8.67
C ASP A 78 7.75 -15.43 -9.41
N THR A 79 6.65 -15.15 -10.09
CA THR A 79 6.13 -15.95 -11.20
C THR A 79 6.36 -15.19 -12.51
N GLU A 80 5.98 -15.80 -13.62
CA GLU A 80 6.01 -15.14 -14.94
C GLU A 80 5.27 -13.79 -14.91
N ASN A 81 4.15 -13.69 -14.19
CA ASN A 81 3.24 -12.54 -14.21
C ASN A 81 3.08 -11.81 -12.88
N THR A 82 3.64 -12.30 -11.78
CA THR A 82 3.41 -11.74 -10.43
C THR A 82 4.71 -11.70 -9.64
N SER A 83 4.89 -10.64 -8.84
CA SER A 83 5.96 -10.55 -7.86
C SER A 83 5.35 -10.48 -6.47
N TYR A 84 5.86 -11.28 -5.54
CA TYR A 84 5.48 -11.25 -4.15
C TYR A 84 6.65 -10.70 -3.34
N SER A 85 6.41 -9.59 -2.65
CA SER A 85 7.42 -8.90 -1.86
C SER A 85 6.86 -8.48 -0.51
N THR A 86 7.72 -8.47 0.50
CA THR A 86 7.49 -7.82 1.78
C THR A 86 8.00 -6.38 1.68
N ILE A 87 7.18 -5.43 2.11
CA ILE A 87 7.59 -4.03 2.26
C ILE A 87 7.56 -3.66 3.73
N GLU A 88 8.60 -2.97 4.17
CA GLU A 88 8.63 -2.26 5.45
C GLU A 88 8.83 -0.79 5.16
N PHE A 89 7.97 0.04 5.73
CA PHE A 89 8.11 1.48 5.65
C PHE A 89 8.08 2.07 7.05
N THR A 90 8.82 3.16 7.23
CA THR A 90 8.84 3.93 8.46
C THR A 90 8.21 5.29 8.24
N ASP A 91 7.60 5.77 9.31
CA ASP A 91 7.03 7.10 9.40
C ASP A 91 8.12 8.07 9.83
N ILE A 92 8.15 9.25 9.19
CA ILE A 92 9.07 10.36 9.46
C ILE A 92 8.26 11.61 9.82
#